data_AF-B6V875-F1
#
_entry.id   AF-B6V875-F1
#
_cell.length_a   1.000
_cell.length_b   1.000
_cell.length_c   1.000
_cell.angle_alpha   90.00
_cell.angle_beta   90.00
_cell.angle_gamma   90.00
#
_symmetry.space_group_name_H-M   'P 1'
#
loop_
_entity.id
_entity.type
_entity.pdbx_description
1 polymer ?
#
loop_
_entity_poly.entity_id
_entity_poly.type
_entity_poly.pdbx_seq_one_letter_code
_entity_poly.pdbx_strand_id
1 'polypeptide(L)' 'ARHPHLSDRPLLPYLEATISEVLRIRPVSPLLIPHVSLADTSIGEYSIPKGARVVINLWSVHHDEKEWD' A
#
# COMPACT_ATOMS: atom_id res chain seq x y z
N ALA A 1 13.49 14.31 -31.20
CA ALA A 1 12.40 13.76 -30.36
C ALA A 1 12.13 14.74 -29.22
N ARG A 2 10.88 14.92 -28.78
CA ARG A 2 10.58 15.79 -27.62
C ARG A 2 10.83 15.06 -26.30
N HIS A 3 11.18 15.79 -25.24
CA HIS A 3 11.29 15.21 -23.90
C HIS A 3 9.90 14.91 -23.29
N PRO A 4 9.80 13.93 -22.38
CA PRO A 4 8.59 13.69 -21.60
C PRO A 4 8.27 14.85 -20.65
N HIS A 5 6.99 15.12 -20.45
CA HIS A 5 6.45 16.03 -19.44
C HIS A 5 5.41 15.32 -18.56
N LEU A 6 5.14 15.84 -17.37
CA LEU A 6 4.11 15.26 -16.47
C LEU A 6 2.72 15.23 -17.11
N SER A 7 2.41 16.17 -18.00
CA SER A 7 1.17 16.21 -18.77
C SER A 7 1.00 15.01 -19.71
N ASP A 8 2.06 14.25 -19.98
CA ASP A 8 2.00 13.03 -20.82
C ASP A 8 1.53 11.81 -20.04
N ARG A 9 1.43 11.85 -18.71
CA ARG A 9 1.02 10.70 -17.88
C ARG A 9 -0.29 10.04 -18.33
N PRO A 10 -1.37 10.78 -18.69
CA PRO A 10 -2.61 10.18 -19.20
C PRO A 10 -2.44 9.48 -20.56
N LEU A 11 -1.39 9.81 -21.31
CA LEU A 11 -1.10 9.26 -22.64
C LEU A 11 -0.18 8.01 -22.57
N LEU A 12 0.34 7.68 -21.39
CA LEU A 12 1.32 6.58 -21.18
C LEU A 12 0.79 5.53 -20.20
N PRO A 13 -0.39 4.91 -20.45
CA PRO A 13 -1.04 4.02 -19.50
C PRO A 13 -0.20 2.78 -19.16
N TYR A 14 0.59 2.25 -20.11
CA TYR A 14 1.44 1.09 -19.85
C TYR A 14 2.60 1.41 -18.91
N LEU A 15 3.20 2.60 -19.03
CA LEU A 15 4.23 3.05 -18.11
C LEU A 15 3.66 3.26 -16.71
N GLU A 16 2.47 3.86 -16.62
CA GLU A 16 1.77 4.05 -15.35
C GLU A 16 1.41 2.73 -14.67
N ALA A 17 0.89 1.77 -15.44
CA ALA A 17 0.61 0.42 -14.97
C ALA A 17 1.88 -0.29 -14.50
N THR A 18 3.00 -0.12 -15.21
CA THR A 18 4.29 -0.70 -14.81
C THR A 18 4.77 -0.13 -13.48
N ILE A 19 4.69 1.19 -13.28
CA ILE A 19 5.05 1.82 -12.00
C ILE A 19 4.17 1.27 -10.87
N SER A 20 2.87 1.19 -11.10
CA SER A 20 1.90 0.69 -10.13
C SER A 20 2.17 -0.76 -9.75
N GLU A 21 2.48 -1.61 -10.74
CA GLU A 21 2.75 -3.03 -10.52
C GLU A 21 4.07 -3.28 -9.78
N VAL A 22 5.09 -2.47 -10.04
CA VAL A 22 6.33 -2.50 -9.25
C VAL A 22 6.05 -2.17 -7.78
N LEU A 23 5.23 -1.15 -7.51
CA LEU A 23 4.85 -0.77 -6.15
C LEU A 23 3.96 -1.83 -5.47
N ARG A 24 3.16 -2.58 -6.25
CA ARG A 24 2.39 -3.72 -5.74
C ARG A 24 3.32 -4.88 -5.34
N ILE A 25 4.13 -5.38 -6.27
CA ILE A 25 4.99 -6.56 -6.07
C ILE A 25 6.13 -6.28 -5.08
N ARG A 26 6.69 -5.07 -5.08
CA ARG A 26 7.76 -4.64 -4.15
C ARG A 26 7.40 -3.31 -3.53
N PRO A 27 6.49 -3.29 -2.53
CA PRO A 27 6.17 -2.06 -1.83
C PRO A 27 7.41 -1.54 -1.11
N VAL A 28 7.63 -0.22 -1.19
CA VAL A 28 8.79 0.45 -0.56
C VAL A 28 8.83 0.19 0.96
N SER A 29 7.66 0.06 1.59
CA SER A 29 7.52 -0.29 2.99
C SER A 29 6.53 -1.46 3.14
N PRO A 30 7.00 -2.73 3.14
CA PRO A 30 6.12 -3.90 3.17
C PRO A 30 5.32 -4.06 4.46
N LEU A 31 5.74 -3.42 5.55
CA LEU A 31 5.03 -3.41 6.84
C LEU A 31 4.52 -2.01 7.25
N LEU A 32 4.57 -1.06 6.30
CA LEU A 32 4.39 0.37 6.58
C LEU A 32 5.27 0.86 7.75
N ILE A 33 4.95 2.04 8.27
CA ILE A 33 5.51 2.53 9.53
C ILE A 33 4.56 2.09 10.65
N PRO A 34 5.05 1.53 11.78
CA PRO A 34 4.18 1.13 12.88
C PRO A 34 3.29 2.26 13.39
N HIS A 35 2.01 1.96 13.55
CA HIS A 35 1.03 2.87 14.15
C HIS A 35 0.89 2.60 15.65
N VAL A 36 0.31 3.56 16.38
CA VAL A 36 -0.02 3.42 17.81
C VAL A 36 -1.46 3.88 18.02
N SER A 37 -2.25 3.11 18.76
CA SER A 37 -3.62 3.50 19.10
C SER A 37 -3.62 4.66 20.10
N LEU A 38 -4.33 5.75 19.78
CA LEU A 38 -4.40 6.94 20.65
C LEU A 38 -5.50 6.84 21.71
N ALA A 39 -6.42 5.89 21.57
CA ALA A 39 -7.52 5.59 22.49
C ALA A 39 -7.85 4.09 22.46
N ASP A 40 -8.65 3.61 23.40
CA ASP A 40 -9.22 2.27 23.32
C ASP A 40 -10.15 2.21 22.10
N THR A 41 -9.96 1.21 21.24
CA THR A 41 -10.66 1.07 19.95
C THR A 41 -10.79 -0.40 19.57
N SER A 42 -11.21 -0.70 18.35
CA SER A 42 -11.29 -2.05 17.83
C SER A 42 -10.86 -2.14 16.36
N ILE A 43 -10.43 -3.33 15.94
CA ILE A 43 -10.18 -3.69 14.54
C ILE A 43 -10.90 -5.02 14.30
N GLY A 44 -11.98 -5.00 13.51
CA GLY A 44 -12.88 -6.15 13.40
C GLY A 44 -13.44 -6.54 14.77
N GLU A 45 -13.37 -7.83 15.09
CA GLU A 45 -13.83 -8.38 16.37
C GLU A 45 -12.81 -8.19 17.52
N TYR A 46 -11.65 -7.60 17.27
CA TYR A 46 -10.58 -7.45 18.26
C TYR A 46 -10.62 -6.07 18.94
N SER A 47 -10.62 -6.07 20.27
CA SER A 47 -10.44 -4.84 21.07
C SER A 47 -8.95 -4.47 21.14
N ILE A 48 -8.63 -3.22 20.82
CA ILE A 48 -7.27 -2.68 20.77
C ILE A 48 -7.14 -1.58 21.84
N PRO A 49 -6.33 -1.79 22.89
CA PRO A 49 -6.17 -0.78 23.94
C PRO A 49 -5.35 0.42 23.46
N LYS A 50 -5.57 1.58 24.10
CA LYS A 50 -4.73 2.77 23.95
C LYS A 50 -3.26 2.42 24.18
N GLY A 51 -2.40 2.92 23.31
CA GLY A 51 -0.96 2.68 23.35
C GLY A 51 -0.51 1.39 22.67
N ALA A 52 -1.43 0.52 22.23
CA ALA A 52 -1.07 -0.67 21.45
C ALA A 52 -0.41 -0.27 20.12
N ARG A 53 0.67 -0.97 19.76
CA ARG A 53 1.30 -0.85 18.44
C ARG A 53 0.56 -1.70 17.42
N VAL A 54 0.28 -1.12 16.26
CA VAL A 54 -0.38 -1.79 15.14
C VAL A 54 0.56 -1.77 13.95
N VAL A 55 0.87 -2.93 13.40
CA VAL A 55 1.70 -3.09 12.20
C VAL A 55 0.81 -3.63 11.09
N ILE A 56 0.84 -2.97 9.94
CA ILE A 56 0.03 -3.35 8.78
C ILE A 56 0.92 -4.17 7.85
N ASN A 57 0.56 -5.43 7.61
CA ASN A 57 1.27 -6.26 6.65
C ASN A 57 0.82 -5.92 5.22
N LEU A 58 1.36 -4.83 4.66
CA LEU A 58 1.04 -4.41 3.29
C LEU A 58 1.47 -5.48 2.27
N TRP A 59 2.58 -6.18 2.56
CA TRP A 59 3.04 -7.29 1.71
C TRP A 59 1.95 -8.35 1.51
N SER A 60 1.30 -8.81 2.59
CA SER A 60 0.25 -9.81 2.46
C SER A 60 -0.96 -9.28 1.70
N VAL A 61 -1.34 -8.01 1.89
CA VAL A 61 -2.43 -7.38 1.14
C VAL A 61 -2.13 -7.33 -0.37
N HIS A 62 -0.89 -7.02 -0.74
CA HIS A 62 -0.49 -6.94 -2.15
C HIS A 62 -0.29 -8.30 -2.83
N HIS A 63 -0.22 -9.40 -2.08
CA HIS A 63 0.09 -10.74 -2.58
C HIS A 63 -0.98 -11.79 -2.18
N ASP A 64 -2.16 -11.37 -1.72
CA ASP A 64 -3.24 -12.30 -1.43
C ASP A 64 -3.78 -12.88 -2.75
N GLU A 65 -3.61 -14.19 -2.94
CA GLU A 65 -4.05 -14.94 -4.14
C GLU A 65 -5.58 -14.91 -4.32
N LYS A 66 -6.36 -14.53 -3.29
CA LYS A 66 -7.80 -14.34 -3.42
C LYS A 66 -8.18 -12.99 -4.05
N GLU A 67 -7.30 -12.01 -3.93
CA GLU A 67 -7.51 -10.64 -4.39
C GLU A 67 -6.71 -10.32 -5.66
N TRP A 68 -5.65 -11.08 -5.93
CA TRP A 68 -4.74 -10.89 -7.07
C TRP A 68 -4.55 -12.18 -7.87
N ASP A 69 -4.73 -12.08 -9.19
CA ASP A 69 -4.52 -13.16 -10.18
C ASP A 69 -3.03 -13.44 -10.46
#